data_AF-A0A3C1PA06-F1
#
_entry.id   AF-A0A3C1PA06-F1
#
_cell.length_a   1.000
_cell.length_b   1.000
_cell.length_c   1.000
_cell.angle_alpha   90.00
_cell.angle_beta   90.00
_cell.angle_gamma   90.00
#
_symmetry.space_group_name_H-M   'P 1'
#
loop_
_entity.id
_entity.type
_entity.pdbx_description
1 polymer ?
#
loop_
_entity_poly.entity_id
_entity_poly.type
_entity_poly.pdbx_seq_one_letter_code
_entity_poly.pdbx_strand_id
1 'polypeptide(L)'
;MIELRKDSIVKTFNQPIFKKDKQLRDNLILQCILDHAQQYPSLQKALLTNNSKEFGKQDITEILQEAGINKYFPKTADFLGWFKSQNIS
;
A
#
# COMPACT_ATOMS: atom_id res chain seq x y z
N MET A 1 12.83 -4.56 -2.84
CA MET A 1 12.53 -4.45 -1.38
C MET A 1 11.86 -3.09 -1.16
N ILE A 2 10.92 -2.97 -0.22
CA ILE A 2 10.40 -1.65 0.18
C ILE A 2 11.44 -1.03 1.11
N GLU A 3 11.81 0.22 0.84
CA GLU A 3 12.88 0.91 1.54
C GLU A 3 12.37 2.21 2.16
N LEU A 4 12.89 2.53 3.34
CA LEU A 4 12.69 3.83 3.96
C LEU A 4 13.67 4.83 3.34
N ARG A 5 13.19 5.66 2.42
CA ARG A 5 14.00 6.70 1.75
C ARG A 5 13.82 8.07 2.38
N LYS A 6 14.83 8.92 2.25
CA LYS A 6 14.77 10.33 2.65
C LYS A 6 13.54 11.03 2.06
N ASP A 7 13.26 10.81 0.78
CA ASP A 7 12.13 11.45 0.09
C ASP A 7 10.78 10.97 0.66
N SER A 8 10.66 9.69 1.04
CA SER A 8 9.46 9.14 1.68
C SER A 8 9.21 9.80 3.04
N ILE A 9 10.27 10.05 3.80
CA ILE A 9 10.22 10.78 5.08
C ILE A 9 9.76 12.22 4.84
N VAL A 10 10.40 12.93 3.92
CA VAL A 10 10.07 14.33 3.60
C VAL A 10 8.62 14.48 3.14
N LYS A 11 8.14 13.61 2.23
CA LYS A 11 6.75 13.59 1.78
C LYS A 11 5.78 13.35 2.94
N THR A 12 6.10 12.40 3.82
CA THR A 12 5.26 12.05 4.98
C THR A 12 5.04 13.25 5.91
N PHE A 13 6.08 14.06 6.15
CA PHE A 13 5.99 15.22 7.04
C PHE A 13 5.37 16.46 6.38
N ASN A 14 5.63 16.68 5.09
CA ASN A 14 5.16 17.88 4.39
C ASN A 14 3.75 17.73 3.80
N GLN A 15 3.38 16.51 3.40
CA GLN A 15 2.13 16.20 2.69
C GLN A 15 1.56 14.85 3.19
N PRO A 16 1.12 14.77 4.45
CA PRO A 16 0.59 13.52 4.99
C PRO A 16 -0.69 13.10 4.26
N ILE A 17 -0.77 11.81 3.92
CA ILE A 17 -1.95 11.23 3.24
C ILE A 17 -3.12 11.11 4.22
N PHE A 18 -2.88 10.46 5.36
CA PHE A 18 -3.75 10.49 6.52
C PHE A 18 -3.68 11.86 7.20
N LYS A 19 -4.81 12.57 7.20
CA LYS A 19 -4.93 13.93 7.75
C LYS A 19 -5.02 14.01 9.28
N LYS A 20 -4.91 12.88 10.00
CA LYS A 20 -4.96 12.84 11.47
C LYS A 20 -3.54 12.74 12.04
N ASP A 21 -3.19 13.65 12.93
CA ASP A 21 -1.84 13.75 13.53
C ASP A 21 -1.33 12.47 14.20
N LYS A 22 -2.24 11.59 14.68
CA LYS A 22 -1.88 10.33 15.34
C LYS A 22 -1.54 9.18 14.37
N GLN A 23 -1.38 9.44 13.07
CA GLN A 23 -1.19 8.42 12.05
C GLN A 23 0.17 8.50 11.32
N LEU A 24 1.14 9.21 11.88
CA LEU A 24 2.45 9.43 11.24
C LEU A 24 3.14 8.13 10.83
N ARG A 25 3.08 7.09 11.66
CA ARG A 25 3.64 5.77 11.33
C ARG A 25 2.95 5.14 10.12
N ASP A 26 1.62 5.15 10.13
CA ASP A 26 0.83 4.54 9.05
C ASP A 26 0.97 5.35 7.75
N ASN A 27 1.11 6.68 7.85
CA ASN A 27 1.49 7.56 6.74
C ASN A 27 2.84 7.17 6.15
N LEU A 28 3.86 7.00 7.00
CA LEU A 28 5.19 6.63 6.55
C LEU A 28 5.19 5.27 5.85
N ILE A 29 4.48 4.29 6.41
CA ILE A 29 4.32 2.97 5.80
C ILE A 29 3.65 3.09 4.43
N LEU A 30 2.54 3.82 4.35
CA LEU A 30 1.83 4.03 3.08
C LEU A 30 2.72 4.74 2.05
N GLN A 31 3.43 5.79 2.44
CA GLN A 31 4.32 6.53 1.53
C GLN A 31 5.43 5.64 0.98
N CYS A 32 6.05 4.80 1.81
CA CYS A 32 7.06 3.84 1.36
C CYS A 32 6.49 2.81 0.38
N ILE A 33 5.26 2.32 0.62
CA ILE A 33 4.56 1.42 -0.30
C ILE A 33 4.32 2.09 -1.65
N LEU A 34 3.81 3.32 -1.66
CA LEU A 34 3.50 4.07 -2.89
C LEU A 34 4.77 4.42 -3.67
N ASP A 35 5.82 4.91 -2.99
CA ASP A 35 7.09 5.23 -3.65
C ASP A 35 7.75 3.98 -4.24
N HIS A 36 7.63 2.82 -3.57
CA HIS A 36 8.09 1.55 -4.15
C HIS A 36 7.25 1.16 -5.37
N ALA A 37 5.92 1.30 -5.30
CA ALA A 37 5.04 0.93 -6.40
C ALA A 37 5.33 1.72 -7.68
N GLN A 38 5.56 3.02 -7.54
CA GLN A 38 5.89 3.94 -8.63
C GLN A 38 7.24 3.67 -9.28
N GLN A 39 8.22 3.12 -8.55
CA GLN A 39 9.53 2.78 -9.12
C GLN A 39 9.54 1.53 -9.99
N TYR A 40 8.59 0.62 -9.75
CA TYR A 40 8.53 -0.66 -10.45
C TYR A 40 7.19 -0.85 -11.14
N PRO A 41 6.74 0.06 -12.02
CA PRO A 41 5.37 0.10 -12.51
C PRO A 41 4.97 -1.14 -13.32
N SER A 42 5.93 -1.83 -13.94
CA SER A 42 5.70 -3.06 -14.71
C SER A 42 5.39 -4.30 -13.86
N LEU A 43 5.66 -4.27 -12.55
CA LEU A 43 5.40 -5.39 -11.67
C LEU A 43 3.95 -5.36 -11.19
N GLN A 44 3.24 -6.48 -11.30
CA GLN A 44 1.95 -6.68 -10.66
C GLN A 44 2.13 -6.67 -9.14
N LYS A 45 1.33 -5.86 -8.43
CA LYS A 45 1.42 -5.69 -6.97
C LYS A 45 0.09 -5.96 -6.31
N ALA A 46 0.18 -6.52 -5.11
CA ALA A 46 -0.94 -6.69 -4.19
C ALA A 46 -0.51 -6.23 -2.79
N LEU A 47 -1.44 -5.62 -2.05
CA LEU A 47 -1.24 -5.29 -0.64
C LEU A 47 -2.01 -6.28 0.24
N LEU A 48 -1.31 -6.98 1.12
CA LEU A 48 -1.88 -7.76 2.20
C LEU A 48 -1.60 -7.05 3.52
N THR A 49 -2.64 -6.66 4.25
CA THR A 49 -2.48 -6.00 5.56
C THR A 49 -3.67 -6.26 6.47
N ASN A 50 -3.40 -6.56 7.74
CA ASN A 50 -4.44 -6.64 8.76
C ASN A 50 -4.87 -5.26 9.29
N ASN A 51 -4.19 -4.17 8.89
CA ASN A 51 -4.58 -2.79 9.24
C ASN A 51 -5.71 -2.28 8.33
N SER A 52 -6.80 -3.06 8.24
CA SER A 52 -7.90 -2.79 7.34
C SER A 52 -8.74 -1.57 7.71
N LYS A 53 -8.70 -1.16 8.98
CA LYS A 53 -9.36 0.06 9.45
C LYS A 53 -8.83 1.32 8.75
N GLU A 54 -7.53 1.38 8.51
CA GLU A 54 -6.89 2.54 7.89
C GLU A 54 -6.66 2.33 6.39
N PHE A 55 -6.15 1.16 6.00
CA PHE A 55 -5.80 0.87 4.60
C PHE A 55 -6.97 0.36 3.75
N GLY A 56 -8.10 0.01 4.38
CA GLY A 56 -9.32 -0.39 3.70
C GLY A 56 -10.31 0.76 3.49
N LYS A 57 -9.96 1.99 3.88
CA LYS A 57 -10.78 3.17 3.56
C LYS A 57 -10.75 3.42 2.06
N GLN A 58 -11.88 3.89 1.52
CA GLN A 58 -12.05 4.08 0.09
C GLN A 58 -10.97 4.99 -0.51
N ASP A 59 -10.72 6.14 0.11
CA ASP A 59 -9.70 7.11 -0.30
C ASP A 59 -8.30 6.48 -0.37
N ILE A 60 -7.95 5.62 0.59
CA ILE A 60 -6.66 4.92 0.58
C ILE A 60 -6.61 3.84 -0.48
N THR A 61 -7.70 3.08 -0.67
CA THR A 61 -7.74 2.06 -1.73
C THR A 61 -7.67 2.65 -3.13
N GLU A 62 -8.25 3.83 -3.34
CA GLU A 62 -8.14 4.58 -4.60
C GLU A 62 -6.69 5.02 -4.85
N ILE A 63 -6.03 5.61 -3.84
CA ILE A 63 -4.60 5.98 -3.93
C ILE A 63 -3.70 4.76 -4.22
N LEU A 64 -4.00 3.60 -3.62
CA LEU A 64 -3.27 2.35 -3.89
C LEU A 64 -3.47 1.90 -5.35
N GLN A 65 -4.69 1.99 -5.88
CA GLN A 65 -4.99 1.64 -7.27
C GLN A 65 -4.30 2.58 -8.25
N GLU A 66 -4.31 3.89 -7.99
CA GLU A 66 -3.58 4.89 -8.79
C GLU A 66 -2.07 4.62 -8.84
N ALA A 67 -1.50 4.07 -7.77
CA ALA A 67 -0.10 3.63 -7.72
C ALA A 67 0.16 2.25 -8.36
N GLY A 68 -0.86 1.62 -8.97
CA GLY A 68 -0.74 0.31 -9.62
C GLY A 68 -0.85 -0.89 -8.68
N ILE A 69 -1.34 -0.71 -7.45
CA ILE A 69 -1.62 -1.78 -6.50
C ILE A 69 -3.10 -2.15 -6.61
N ASN A 70 -3.41 -2.98 -7.60
CA ASN A 70 -4.79 -3.27 -8.01
C ASN A 70 -5.48 -4.36 -7.18
N LYS A 71 -4.79 -4.93 -6.19
CA LYS A 71 -5.33 -5.97 -5.31
C LYS A 71 -5.04 -5.60 -3.85
N TYR A 72 -6.09 -5.55 -3.05
CA TYR A 72 -6.04 -5.30 -1.63
C TYR A 72 -6.66 -6.49 -0.88
N PHE A 73 -5.95 -7.00 0.11
CA PHE A 73 -6.37 -8.14 0.91
C PHE A 73 -6.32 -7.79 2.40
N PRO A 74 -7.48 -7.72 3.08
CA PRO A 74 -7.53 -7.53 4.53
C PRO A 74 -7.25 -8.83 5.30
N LYS A 75 -7.35 -9.98 4.63
CA LYS A 75 -7.20 -11.32 5.22
C LYS A 75 -6.24 -12.17 4.40
N THR A 76 -5.41 -12.94 5.09
CA THR A 76 -4.46 -13.87 4.47
C THR A 76 -5.17 -14.93 3.61
N ALA A 77 -6.35 -15.40 4.02
CA ALA A 77 -7.11 -16.41 3.27
C ALA A 77 -7.50 -15.92 1.86
N ASP A 78 -7.95 -14.67 1.74
CA ASP A 78 -8.35 -14.06 0.47
C ASP A 78 -7.14 -13.91 -0.46
N PHE A 79 -6.01 -13.46 0.11
CA PHE A 79 -4.73 -13.41 -0.61
C PHE A 79 -4.30 -14.78 -1.11
N LEU A 80 -4.34 -15.82 -0.27
CA LEU A 80 -3.94 -17.18 -0.66
C LEU A 80 -4.85 -17.76 -1.74
N GLY A 81 -6.15 -17.49 -1.67
CA GLY A 81 -7.10 -17.91 -2.72
C GLY A 81 -6.77 -17.27 -4.07
N TRP A 82 -6.56 -15.95 -4.10
CA TRP A 82 -6.13 -15.25 -5.30
C TRP A 82 -4.75 -15.72 -5.78
N PHE A 83 -3.77 -15.83 -4.89
CA PHE A 83 -2.41 -16.24 -5.25
C PHE A 83 -2.40 -17.64 -5.87
N LYS A 84 -3.18 -18.58 -5.32
CA LYS A 84 -3.33 -19.92 -5.91
C LYS A 84 -3.99 -19.87 -7.28
N SER A 85 -5.01 -19.04 -7.49
CA SER A 85 -5.67 -18.93 -8.80
C SER A 85 -4.75 -18.39 -9.91
N GLN A 86 -3.70 -17.64 -9.57
CA GLN A 86 -2.68 -17.22 -10.54
C GLN A 86 -1.74 -18.34 -10.96
N ASN A 87 -1.61 -19.40 -10.15
CA ASN A 87 -0.67 -20.51 -10.34
C ASN A 87 -1.34 -21.79 -10.85
N ILE A 88 -2.65 -21.75 -11.13
CA ILE A 88 -3.33 -22.84 -11.83
C ILE A 88 -3.08 -22.59 -13.32
N SER A 89 -2.04 -23.24 -13.85
CA SER A 89 -1.78 -23.45 -15.28
C SER A 89 -2.12 -24.88 -15.65
#